data_AF-A0A2M7XN83-F1
#
_entry.id   AF-A0A2M7XN83-F1
#
_cell.length_a   1.000
_cell.length_b   1.000
_cell.length_c   1.000
_cell.angle_alpha   90.00
_cell.angle_beta   90.00
_cell.angle_gamma   90.00
#
_symmetry.space_group_name_H-M   'P 1'
#
loop_
_entity.id
_entity.type
_entity.pdbx_description
1 polymer ?
#
loop_
_entity_poly.entity_id
_entity_poly.type
_entity_poly.pdbx_seq_one_letter_code
_entity_poly.pdbx_strand_id
1 'polypeptide(L)'
;NPKGWGFKRVFLSEVGSMIARLVMFFPFKNFFKVTDPTTGLKITRVKGFTDHLNLDFSHLYTKSFGYKFQLLFETLKLGAKFKEVPLQFGLRETGESKIEKQATIEMLMVVFKIRWYDDFTQKFLKFGIIGGFGFVVNVVGAKVFKSIMITPTSNLSYLNGIANAMASELAIISNFVFNNLWTFAANKITSPKIFISKFITFNLSSIVTGIVIPSVVIAILTSIFGDYLFLYQIIVIFGLTIPLNWFVYNKFIWKKK
;
A
#
# COMPACT_ATOMS: atom_id res chain seq x y z
N ASN A 1 -6.52 12.08 29.34
CA ASN A 1 -6.31 13.54 29.13
C ASN A 1 -6.43 14.28 30.46
N PRO A 2 -5.70 15.39 30.66
CA PRO A 2 -5.77 16.18 31.90
C PRO A 2 -7.18 16.76 32.10
N LYS A 3 -7.67 16.77 33.35
CA LYS A 3 -8.90 17.49 33.71
C LYS A 3 -8.67 18.99 33.42
N GLY A 4 -9.49 19.60 32.57
CA GLY A 4 -9.37 21.01 32.17
C GLY A 4 -8.98 21.27 30.70
N TRP A 5 -8.72 20.24 29.89
CA TRP A 5 -8.58 20.44 28.44
C TRP A 5 -9.93 20.70 27.77
N GLY A 6 -10.00 21.76 26.96
CA GLY A 6 -11.18 22.02 26.12
C GLY A 6 -11.37 20.96 25.02
N PHE A 7 -12.63 20.73 24.63
CA PHE A 7 -13.01 19.71 23.65
C PHE A 7 -12.19 19.74 22.36
N LYS A 8 -11.99 20.94 21.77
CA LYS A 8 -11.21 21.11 20.53
C LYS A 8 -9.79 20.56 20.65
N ARG A 9 -9.15 20.73 21.82
CA ARG A 9 -7.77 20.27 22.07
C ARG A 9 -7.71 18.76 22.20
N VAL A 10 -8.68 18.17 22.91
CA VAL A 10 -8.80 16.71 23.04
C VAL A 10 -9.03 16.08 21.66
N PHE A 11 -9.99 16.62 20.89
CA PHE A 11 -10.30 16.15 19.55
C PHE A 11 -9.08 16.18 18.62
N LEU A 12 -8.37 17.33 18.54
CA LEU A 12 -7.19 17.45 17.71
C LEU A 12 -6.07 16.49 18.11
N SER A 13 -5.91 16.24 19.42
CA SER A 13 -4.92 15.29 19.93
C SER A 13 -5.26 13.85 19.56
N GLU A 14 -6.50 13.42 19.81
CA GLU A 14 -6.93 12.05 19.59
C GLU A 14 -7.04 11.72 18.10
N VAL A 15 -7.68 12.60 17.32
CA VAL A 15 -7.82 12.42 15.86
C VAL A 15 -6.47 12.56 15.17
N GLY A 16 -5.65 13.54 15.56
CA GLY A 16 -4.30 13.69 15.01
C GLY A 16 -3.43 12.46 15.26
N SER A 17 -3.51 11.89 16.47
CA SER A 17 -2.80 10.65 16.83
C SER A 17 -3.31 9.45 16.04
N MET A 18 -4.63 9.31 15.89
CA MET A 18 -5.23 8.27 15.07
C MET A 18 -4.81 8.36 13.60
N ILE A 19 -4.82 9.56 13.00
CA ILE A 19 -4.39 9.78 11.60
C ILE A 19 -2.91 9.44 11.45
N ALA A 20 -2.05 9.92 12.36
CA ALA A 20 -0.63 9.59 12.35
C ALA A 20 -0.40 8.07 12.41
N ARG A 21 -1.12 7.38 13.31
CA ARG A 21 -1.06 5.93 13.46
C ARG A 21 -1.50 5.20 12.19
N LEU A 22 -2.61 5.65 11.60
CA LEU A 22 -3.17 5.05 10.39
C LEU A 22 -2.22 5.22 9.20
N VAL A 23 -1.76 6.43 8.93
CA VAL A 23 -0.91 6.71 7.76
C VAL A 23 0.46 6.04 7.89
N MET A 24 1.08 6.11 9.07
CA MET A 24 2.43 5.56 9.26
C MET A 24 2.44 4.04 9.28
N PHE A 25 1.48 3.41 9.96
CA PHE A 25 1.61 2.00 10.31
C PHE A 25 0.61 1.07 9.63
N PHE A 26 -0.48 1.55 9.03
CA PHE A 26 -1.37 0.67 8.27
C PHE A 26 -0.73 0.26 6.93
N PRO A 27 -0.83 -1.02 6.50
CA PRO A 27 -1.50 -2.16 7.14
C PRO A 27 -0.55 -3.07 7.95
N PHE A 28 0.56 -2.57 8.45
CA PHE A 28 1.61 -3.36 9.10
C PHE A 28 1.30 -3.71 10.56
N LYS A 29 2.01 -4.70 11.11
CA LYS A 29 1.89 -5.15 12.50
C LYS A 29 2.01 -4.04 13.55
N ASN A 30 2.75 -2.97 13.24
CA ASN A 30 2.96 -1.85 14.16
C ASN A 30 1.69 -1.01 14.34
N PHE A 31 0.73 -1.09 13.41
CA PHE A 31 -0.57 -0.42 13.55
C PHE A 31 -1.30 -0.87 14.81
N PHE A 32 -1.18 -2.14 15.20
CA PHE A 32 -1.81 -2.68 16.41
C PHE A 32 -0.97 -2.48 17.69
N LYS A 33 0.28 -2.03 17.55
CA LYS A 33 1.21 -1.88 18.69
C LYS A 33 1.40 -0.44 19.12
N VAL A 34 1.44 0.49 18.16
CA VAL A 34 1.62 1.92 18.43
C VAL A 34 0.24 2.53 18.58
N THR A 35 -0.15 2.90 19.79
CA THR A 35 -1.43 3.57 20.05
C THR A 35 -1.28 5.09 20.09
N ASP A 36 -0.12 5.60 20.52
CA ASP A 36 0.21 7.02 20.51
C ASP A 36 1.57 7.31 19.84
N PRO A 37 1.60 7.52 18.51
CA PRO A 37 2.82 7.93 17.83
C PRO A 37 3.26 9.37 18.16
N THR A 38 2.37 10.20 18.71
CA THR A 38 2.54 11.65 18.84
C THR A 38 3.24 12.08 20.11
N THR A 39 3.30 11.21 21.13
CA THR A 39 3.94 11.54 22.42
C THR A 39 5.34 12.09 22.25
N GLY A 40 5.64 13.17 22.98
CA GLY A 40 6.96 13.78 22.97
C GLY A 40 7.99 13.06 23.86
N LEU A 41 7.53 12.23 24.80
CA LEU A 41 8.33 11.56 25.82
C LEU A 41 8.60 10.12 25.37
N LYS A 42 9.80 9.87 24.83
CA LYS A 42 10.23 8.56 24.31
C LYS A 42 11.65 8.27 24.79
N ILE A 43 11.93 7.00 25.03
CA ILE A 43 13.29 6.49 25.28
C ILE A 43 13.57 5.44 24.21
N THR A 44 14.64 5.66 23.44
CA THR A 44 15.09 4.74 22.40
C THR A 44 16.47 4.21 22.75
N ARG A 45 16.66 2.88 22.64
CA ARG A 45 17.97 2.26 22.85
C ARG A 45 18.94 2.76 21.78
N VAL A 46 20.16 3.12 22.18
CA VAL A 46 21.19 3.55 21.22
C VAL A 46 21.71 2.35 20.43
N LYS A 47 22.36 1.40 21.10
CA LYS A 47 23.02 0.24 20.47
C LYS A 47 22.05 -0.56 19.59
N GLY A 48 22.36 -0.63 18.30
CA GLY A 48 21.59 -1.37 17.29
C GLY A 48 20.37 -0.63 16.75
N PHE A 49 20.13 0.63 17.13
CA PHE A 49 19.03 1.45 16.62
C PHE A 49 19.49 2.88 16.34
N THR A 50 19.55 3.75 17.35
CA THR A 50 19.87 5.18 17.15
C THR A 50 21.23 5.38 16.47
N ASP A 51 22.19 4.49 16.70
CA ASP A 51 23.51 4.46 16.04
C ASP A 51 23.48 4.05 14.56
N HIS A 52 22.39 3.45 14.08
CA HIS A 52 22.14 3.12 12.67
C HIS A 52 21.17 4.09 11.98
N LEU A 53 20.58 5.05 12.71
CA LEU A 53 19.72 6.07 12.13
C LEU A 53 20.57 7.19 11.53
N ASN A 54 20.14 7.70 10.38
CA ASN A 54 20.73 8.92 9.84
C ASN A 54 20.13 10.12 10.59
N LEU A 55 20.91 10.68 11.52
CA LEU A 55 20.51 11.83 12.34
C LEU A 55 20.97 13.18 11.75
N ASP A 56 21.51 13.18 10.53
CA ASP A 56 21.83 14.43 9.85
C ASP A 56 20.55 15.26 9.62
N PHE A 57 20.63 16.55 9.90
CA PHE A 57 19.56 17.52 9.63
C PHE A 57 19.16 17.57 8.15
N SER A 58 20.03 17.14 7.23
CA SER A 58 19.72 17.01 5.81
C SER A 58 18.75 15.86 5.50
N HIS A 59 18.70 14.83 6.35
CA HIS A 59 17.84 13.65 6.19
C HIS A 59 16.48 13.80 6.87
N LEU A 60 16.41 14.62 7.92
CA LEU A 60 15.15 14.86 8.63
C LEU A 60 14.19 15.70 7.80
N TYR A 61 12.94 15.25 7.67
CA TYR A 61 11.91 15.99 6.92
C TYR A 61 11.52 17.34 7.55
N THR A 62 11.87 17.54 8.82
CA THR A 62 11.65 18.78 9.58
C THR A 62 12.67 18.89 10.71
N LYS A 63 12.97 20.12 11.13
CA LYS A 63 13.72 20.46 12.35
C LYS A 63 12.81 20.74 13.56
N SER A 64 11.51 20.88 13.32
CA SER A 64 10.47 21.07 14.33
C SER A 64 10.04 19.74 14.94
N PHE A 65 9.10 19.76 15.88
CA PHE A 65 8.61 18.58 16.62
C PHE A 65 8.26 17.33 15.80
N GLY A 66 7.96 17.47 14.50
CA GLY A 66 7.61 16.34 13.62
C GLY A 66 8.73 15.31 13.40
N TYR A 67 10.01 15.64 13.64
CA TYR A 67 11.14 14.71 13.44
C TYR A 67 10.97 13.41 14.24
N LYS A 68 10.25 13.47 15.38
CA LYS A 68 9.96 12.34 16.25
C LYS A 68 9.11 11.25 15.57
N PHE A 69 8.29 11.59 14.59
CA PHE A 69 7.55 10.61 13.79
C PHE A 69 8.49 9.79 12.91
N GLN A 70 9.44 10.47 12.25
CA GLN A 70 10.41 9.83 11.38
C GLN A 70 11.32 8.90 12.19
N LEU A 71 11.87 9.38 13.31
CA LEU A 71 12.69 8.54 14.19
C LEU A 71 11.94 7.32 14.71
N LEU A 72 10.68 7.49 15.13
CA LEU A 72 9.86 6.35 15.58
C LEU A 72 9.68 5.33 14.44
N PHE A 73 9.32 5.79 13.25
CA PHE A 73 9.09 4.92 12.10
C PHE A 73 10.35 4.16 11.70
N GLU A 74 11.48 4.85 11.53
CA GLU A 74 12.75 4.25 11.13
C GLU A 74 13.28 3.26 12.19
N THR A 75 13.18 3.62 13.48
CA THR A 75 13.54 2.71 14.60
C THR A 75 12.71 1.42 14.55
N LEU A 76 11.41 1.52 14.26
CA LEU A 76 10.55 0.34 14.13
C LEU A 76 10.82 -0.47 12.86
N LYS A 77 11.26 0.15 11.76
CA LYS A 77 11.72 -0.56 10.55
C LYS A 77 12.99 -1.38 10.82
N LEU A 78 13.87 -0.90 11.70
CA LEU A 78 15.03 -1.67 12.19
C LEU A 78 14.65 -2.86 13.10
N GLY A 79 13.37 -3.04 13.41
CA GLY A 79 12.88 -4.20 14.17
C GLY A 79 12.88 -3.99 15.69
N ALA A 80 12.92 -2.74 16.16
CA ALA A 80 12.85 -2.43 17.59
C ALA A 80 11.59 -3.03 18.25
N LYS A 81 11.77 -3.53 19.48
CA LYS A 81 10.64 -3.87 20.35
C LYS A 81 10.03 -2.56 20.86
N PHE A 82 8.71 -2.45 20.78
CA PHE A 82 7.96 -1.27 21.16
C PHE A 82 7.06 -1.59 22.36
N LYS A 83 7.03 -0.69 23.35
CA LYS A 83 6.13 -0.75 24.51
C LYS A 83 5.74 0.67 24.88
N GLU A 84 4.46 0.89 25.11
CA GLU A 84 3.92 2.13 25.69
C GLU A 84 3.78 1.96 27.19
N VAL A 85 4.21 2.98 27.94
CA VAL A 85 3.98 3.09 29.37
C VAL A 85 2.94 4.19 29.55
N PRO A 86 1.80 3.91 30.22
CA PRO A 86 0.77 4.92 30.44
C PRO A 86 1.35 6.15 31.15
N LEU A 87 1.06 7.33 30.61
CA LEU A 87 1.48 8.61 31.15
C LEU A 87 0.26 9.40 31.61
N GLN A 88 0.35 9.98 32.81
CA GLN A 88 -0.62 10.97 33.26
C GLN A 88 -0.06 12.36 32.99
N PHE A 89 -0.56 13.02 31.94
CA PHE A 89 -0.19 14.39 31.64
C PHE A 89 -0.75 15.34 32.71
N GLY A 90 0.12 16.15 33.32
CA GLY A 90 -0.27 17.26 34.19
C GLY A 90 -0.64 18.52 33.41
N LEU A 91 -1.31 19.46 34.09
CA LEU A 91 -1.43 20.83 33.57
C LEU A 91 -0.09 21.54 33.72
N ARG A 92 0.21 22.43 32.77
CA ARG A 92 1.44 23.22 32.81
C ARG A 92 1.23 24.36 33.82
N GLU A 93 2.15 24.51 34.77
CA GLU A 93 2.06 25.55 35.80
C GLU A 93 2.45 26.93 35.26
N THR A 94 3.34 27.00 34.26
CA THR A 94 3.85 28.26 33.69
C THR A 94 4.15 28.18 32.18
N GLY A 95 3.98 29.32 31.50
CA GLY A 95 4.29 29.53 30.08
C GLY A 95 3.18 29.12 29.09
N GLU A 96 3.16 29.77 27.92
CA GLU A 96 2.16 29.52 26.88
C GLU A 96 2.47 28.26 26.03
N SER A 97 1.42 27.69 25.43
CA SER A 97 1.52 26.53 24.56
C SER A 97 2.23 26.87 23.26
N LYS A 98 3.44 26.32 23.05
CA LYS A 98 4.25 26.51 21.84
C LYS A 98 3.74 25.74 20.59
N ILE A 99 2.71 24.92 20.72
CA ILE A 99 2.13 24.19 19.58
C ILE A 99 1.12 25.09 18.89
N GLU A 100 1.61 25.85 17.93
CA GLU A 100 0.81 26.63 17.00
C GLU A 100 0.20 25.74 15.92
N LYS A 101 -0.88 26.18 15.26
CA LYS A 101 -1.51 25.44 14.15
C LYS A 101 -0.51 25.01 13.08
N GLN A 102 0.49 25.85 12.81
CA GLN A 102 1.53 25.57 11.83
C GLN A 102 2.33 24.30 12.18
N ALA A 103 2.62 24.08 13.47
CA ALA A 103 3.31 22.88 13.92
C ALA A 103 2.48 21.61 13.68
N THR A 104 1.15 21.67 13.82
CA THR A 104 0.26 20.54 13.52
C THR A 104 0.28 20.17 12.04
N ILE A 105 0.21 21.17 11.15
CA ILE A 105 0.27 20.93 9.70
C ILE A 105 1.63 20.33 9.32
N GLU A 106 2.71 20.85 9.88
CA GLU A 106 4.07 20.33 9.65
C GLU A 106 4.21 18.87 10.10
N MET A 107 3.69 18.51 11.27
CA MET A 107 3.67 17.11 11.74
C MET A 107 2.90 16.19 10.79
N LEU A 108 1.73 16.61 10.30
CA LEU A 108 0.95 15.85 9.31
C LEU A 108 1.74 15.68 8.01
N MET A 109 2.37 16.74 7.51
CA MET A 109 3.23 16.65 6.32
C MET A 109 4.37 15.64 6.50
N VAL A 110 4.99 15.58 7.68
CA VAL A 110 6.04 14.59 7.98
C VAL A 110 5.47 13.17 7.97
N VAL A 111 4.32 12.94 8.60
CA VAL A 111 3.61 11.66 8.57
C VAL A 111 3.36 11.20 7.13
N PHE A 112 2.88 12.10 6.26
CA PHE A 112 2.68 11.80 4.84
C PHE A 112 4.00 11.54 4.11
N LYS A 113 5.04 12.35 4.32
CA LYS A 113 6.37 12.16 3.69
C LYS A 113 6.99 10.81 4.06
N ILE A 114 6.92 10.41 5.33
CA ILE A 114 7.40 9.11 5.81
C ILE A 114 6.79 7.98 4.99
N ARG A 115 5.47 8.01 4.77
CA ARG A 115 4.80 6.98 3.98
C ARG A 115 5.05 7.18 2.48
N TRP A 116 5.10 8.41 1.99
CA TRP A 116 5.32 8.69 0.57
C TRP A 116 6.67 8.14 0.10
N TYR A 117 7.74 8.34 0.87
CA TYR A 117 9.09 7.87 0.54
C TYR A 117 9.39 6.46 1.02
N ASP A 118 8.45 5.77 1.68
CA ASP A 118 8.64 4.39 2.10
C ASP A 118 8.65 3.42 0.90
N ASP A 119 9.65 2.54 0.86
CA ASP A 119 9.87 1.58 -0.22
C ASP A 119 8.64 0.70 -0.50
N PHE A 120 7.89 0.31 0.55
CA PHE A 120 6.70 -0.52 0.34
C PHE A 120 5.62 0.27 -0.39
N THR A 121 5.33 1.51 0.01
CA THR A 121 4.28 2.31 -0.65
C THR A 121 4.72 2.71 -2.05
N GLN A 122 5.97 3.10 -2.27
CA GLN A 122 6.48 3.37 -3.62
C GLN A 122 6.31 2.15 -4.54
N LYS A 123 6.66 0.97 -4.03
CA LYS A 123 6.49 -0.28 -4.77
C LYS A 123 5.01 -0.62 -5.01
N PHE A 124 4.14 -0.39 -4.04
CA PHE A 124 2.70 -0.62 -4.17
C PHE A 124 2.05 0.32 -5.18
N LEU A 125 2.44 1.60 -5.19
CA LEU A 125 1.99 2.57 -6.18
C LEU A 125 2.41 2.18 -7.60
N LYS A 126 3.67 1.77 -7.80
CA LYS A 126 4.15 1.25 -9.09
C LYS A 126 3.34 0.04 -9.56
N PHE A 127 3.08 -0.91 -8.65
CA PHE A 127 2.22 -2.05 -8.92
C PHE A 127 0.81 -1.62 -9.37
N GLY A 128 0.19 -0.67 -8.68
CA GLY A 128 -1.12 -0.13 -9.06
C GLY A 128 -1.13 0.57 -10.41
N ILE A 129 -0.10 1.39 -10.70
CA ILE A 129 0.06 2.08 -11.99
C ILE A 129 0.19 1.06 -13.14
N ILE A 130 1.01 0.03 -12.95
CA ILE A 130 1.17 -1.02 -13.98
C ILE A 130 -0.13 -1.80 -14.16
N GLY A 131 -0.85 -2.13 -13.07
CA GLY A 131 -2.16 -2.77 -13.17
C GLY A 131 -3.17 -1.94 -13.96
N GLY A 132 -3.23 -0.63 -13.71
CA GLY A 132 -4.05 0.30 -14.47
C GLY A 132 -3.62 0.41 -15.94
N PHE A 133 -2.31 0.43 -16.20
CA PHE A 133 -1.78 0.39 -17.57
C PHE A 133 -2.15 -0.91 -18.29
N GLY A 134 -2.05 -2.06 -17.62
CA GLY A 134 -2.50 -3.35 -18.16
C GLY A 134 -3.97 -3.36 -18.53
N PHE A 135 -4.84 -2.72 -17.74
CA PHE A 135 -6.25 -2.55 -18.10
C PHE A 135 -6.42 -1.76 -19.40
N VAL A 136 -5.68 -0.67 -19.58
CA VAL A 136 -5.69 0.11 -20.84
C VAL A 136 -5.18 -0.74 -22.01
N VAL A 137 -4.09 -1.49 -21.82
CA VAL A 137 -3.55 -2.42 -22.84
C VAL A 137 -4.61 -3.46 -23.24
N ASN A 138 -5.35 -4.02 -22.29
CA ASN A 138 -6.43 -4.96 -22.59
C ASN A 138 -7.55 -4.31 -23.41
N VAL A 139 -8.04 -3.13 -23.00
CA VAL A 139 -9.13 -2.43 -23.70
C VAL A 139 -8.73 -2.05 -25.13
N VAL A 140 -7.52 -1.52 -25.32
CA VAL A 140 -7.01 -1.14 -26.64
C VAL A 140 -6.73 -2.39 -27.49
N GLY A 141 -6.07 -3.40 -26.91
CA GLY A 141 -5.76 -4.66 -27.58
C GLY A 141 -7.02 -5.37 -28.06
N ALA A 142 -8.07 -5.42 -27.25
CA ALA A 142 -9.34 -6.04 -27.62
C ALA A 142 -9.98 -5.32 -28.81
N LYS A 143 -9.91 -3.98 -28.85
CA LYS A 143 -10.39 -3.19 -29.99
C LYS A 143 -9.59 -3.48 -31.27
N VAL A 144 -8.26 -3.53 -31.17
CA VAL A 144 -7.37 -3.82 -32.30
C VAL A 144 -7.61 -5.23 -32.84
N PHE A 145 -7.61 -6.24 -31.98
CA PHE A 145 -7.87 -7.63 -32.39
C PHE A 145 -9.27 -7.79 -33.00
N LYS A 146 -10.28 -7.14 -32.40
CA LYS A 146 -11.63 -7.09 -32.97
C LYS A 146 -11.64 -6.50 -34.39
N SER A 147 -10.96 -5.37 -34.62
CA SER A 147 -10.91 -4.75 -35.96
C SER A 147 -10.21 -5.60 -37.02
N ILE A 148 -9.25 -6.43 -36.61
CA ILE A 148 -8.51 -7.31 -37.53
C ILE A 148 -9.33 -8.57 -37.84
N MET A 149 -10.05 -9.11 -36.86
CA MET A 149 -10.69 -10.42 -36.95
C MET A 149 -12.12 -10.38 -37.47
N ILE A 150 -12.85 -9.28 -37.26
CA ILE A 150 -14.29 -9.23 -37.54
C ILE A 150 -14.58 -8.67 -38.93
N THR A 151 -15.21 -9.49 -39.75
CA THR A 151 -15.86 -9.11 -41.01
C THR A 151 -17.40 -9.14 -40.85
N PRO A 152 -18.18 -8.51 -41.75
CA PRO A 152 -19.65 -8.48 -41.65
C PRO A 152 -20.34 -9.85 -41.59
N THR A 153 -19.67 -10.92 -42.05
CA THR A 153 -20.19 -12.31 -42.07
C THR A 153 -19.67 -13.17 -40.91
N SER A 154 -18.92 -12.60 -39.97
CA SER A 154 -18.27 -13.32 -38.90
C SER A 154 -19.19 -13.67 -37.72
N ASN A 155 -18.90 -14.77 -37.02
CA ASN A 155 -19.54 -15.07 -35.73
C ASN A 155 -19.02 -14.11 -34.65
N LEU A 156 -19.78 -13.04 -34.41
CA LEU A 156 -19.42 -11.93 -33.52
C LEU A 156 -19.13 -12.38 -32.07
N SER A 157 -19.90 -13.33 -31.54
CA SER A 157 -19.75 -13.78 -30.15
C SER A 157 -18.43 -14.53 -29.96
N TYR A 158 -18.15 -15.49 -30.83
CA TYR A 158 -16.93 -16.30 -30.76
C TYR A 158 -15.67 -15.45 -30.94
N LEU A 159 -15.66 -14.57 -31.95
CA LEU A 159 -14.50 -13.72 -32.23
C LEU A 159 -14.26 -12.64 -31.17
N ASN A 160 -15.32 -12.08 -30.56
CA ASN A 160 -15.13 -11.18 -29.42
C ASN A 160 -14.48 -11.90 -28.23
N GLY A 161 -14.84 -13.16 -28.00
CA GLY A 161 -14.21 -14.00 -26.97
C GLY A 161 -12.71 -14.18 -27.21
N ILE A 162 -12.33 -14.54 -28.44
CA ILE A 162 -10.91 -14.68 -28.83
C ILE A 162 -10.17 -13.35 -28.71
N ALA A 163 -10.73 -12.27 -29.25
CA ALA A 163 -10.11 -10.95 -29.19
C ALA A 163 -9.85 -10.50 -27.74
N ASN A 164 -10.82 -10.72 -26.85
CA ASN A 164 -10.65 -10.42 -25.42
C ASN A 164 -9.61 -11.33 -24.75
N ALA A 165 -9.56 -12.62 -25.09
CA ALA A 165 -8.56 -13.55 -24.55
C ALA A 165 -7.14 -13.14 -24.98
N MET A 166 -6.93 -12.82 -26.25
CA MET A 166 -5.64 -12.34 -26.76
C MET A 166 -5.22 -11.00 -26.14
N ALA A 167 -6.17 -10.08 -25.97
CA ALA A 167 -5.91 -8.81 -25.32
C ALA A 167 -5.57 -8.97 -23.84
N SER A 168 -6.22 -9.91 -23.16
CA SER A 168 -5.95 -10.23 -21.76
C SER A 168 -4.55 -10.81 -21.61
N GLU A 169 -4.14 -11.74 -22.48
CA GLU A 169 -2.78 -12.27 -22.47
C GLU A 169 -1.74 -11.18 -22.77
N LEU A 170 -2.00 -10.28 -23.72
CA LEU A 170 -1.13 -9.14 -24.00
C LEU A 170 -0.98 -8.23 -22.77
N ALA A 171 -2.07 -7.98 -22.04
CA ALA A 171 -2.05 -7.22 -20.80
C ALA A 171 -1.28 -7.94 -19.68
N ILE A 172 -1.41 -9.26 -19.57
CA ILE A 172 -0.67 -10.09 -18.59
C ILE A 172 0.83 -10.05 -18.89
N ILE A 173 1.22 -10.21 -20.16
CA ILE A 173 2.62 -10.09 -20.60
C ILE A 173 3.16 -8.70 -20.27
N SER A 174 2.44 -7.65 -20.65
CA SER A 174 2.79 -6.25 -20.35
C SER A 174 3.01 -6.05 -18.84
N ASN A 175 2.04 -6.49 -18.02
CA ASN A 175 2.12 -6.38 -16.57
C ASN A 175 3.33 -7.11 -16.00
N PHE A 176 3.62 -8.33 -16.46
CA PHE A 176 4.76 -9.09 -15.98
C PHE A 176 6.09 -8.40 -16.33
N VAL A 177 6.23 -7.95 -17.57
CA VAL A 177 7.44 -7.28 -18.07
C VAL A 177 7.68 -5.97 -17.31
N PHE A 178 6.69 -5.07 -17.25
CA PHE A 178 6.87 -3.79 -16.57
C PHE A 178 7.06 -3.96 -15.07
N ASN A 179 6.39 -4.93 -14.42
CA ASN A 179 6.64 -5.20 -13.01
C ASN A 179 8.08 -5.67 -12.78
N ASN A 180 8.62 -6.55 -13.64
CA ASN A 180 10.01 -6.99 -13.54
C ASN A 180 11.02 -5.87 -13.79
N LEU A 181 10.71 -4.94 -14.71
CA LEU A 181 11.59 -3.84 -15.07
C LEU A 181 11.56 -2.67 -14.07
N TRP A 182 10.40 -2.37 -13.47
CA TRP A 182 10.21 -1.15 -12.68
C TRP A 182 9.77 -1.38 -11.24
N THR A 183 8.64 -2.06 -10.99
CA THR A 183 8.13 -2.28 -9.62
C THR A 183 9.09 -3.12 -8.78
N PHE A 184 9.64 -4.17 -9.37
CA PHE A 184 10.50 -5.14 -8.71
C PHE A 184 11.95 -5.04 -9.20
N ALA A 185 12.38 -3.88 -9.70
CA ALA A 185 13.72 -3.66 -10.26
C ALA A 185 14.86 -4.13 -9.33
N ALA A 186 14.72 -3.93 -8.01
CA ALA A 186 15.69 -4.39 -7.01
C ALA A 186 15.83 -5.93 -6.93
N ASN A 187 14.75 -6.66 -7.26
CA ASN A 187 14.71 -8.13 -7.30
C ASN A 187 14.48 -8.64 -8.73
N LYS A 188 14.99 -7.90 -9.73
CA LYS A 188 14.74 -8.19 -11.14
C LYS A 188 15.18 -9.61 -11.51
N ILE A 189 14.32 -10.30 -12.24
CA ILE A 189 14.62 -11.61 -12.81
C ILE A 189 15.41 -11.39 -14.10
N THR A 190 16.65 -11.86 -14.13
CA THR A 190 17.58 -11.72 -15.26
C THR A 190 17.87 -13.04 -15.98
N SER A 191 17.80 -14.18 -15.27
CA SER A 191 18.03 -15.49 -15.87
C SER A 191 16.86 -15.89 -16.79
N PRO A 192 17.09 -16.24 -18.06
CA PRO A 192 16.03 -16.62 -19.00
C PRO A 192 15.18 -17.80 -18.54
N LYS A 193 15.80 -18.84 -17.98
CA LYS A 193 15.08 -20.02 -17.46
C LYS A 193 14.13 -19.65 -16.31
N ILE A 194 14.60 -18.80 -15.39
CA ILE A 194 13.80 -18.32 -14.26
C ILE A 194 12.70 -17.39 -14.77
N PHE A 195 13.00 -16.54 -15.75
CA PHE A 195 12.03 -15.63 -16.35
C PHE A 195 10.80 -16.38 -16.90
N ILE A 196 11.02 -17.44 -17.69
CA ILE A 196 9.93 -18.27 -18.23
C ILE A 196 9.14 -18.96 -17.11
N SER A 197 9.83 -19.58 -16.14
CA SER A 197 9.17 -20.24 -15.01
C SER A 197 8.30 -19.27 -14.19
N LYS A 198 8.82 -18.06 -13.93
CA LYS A 198 8.09 -17.01 -13.22
C LYS A 198 6.96 -16.41 -14.04
N PHE A 199 7.11 -16.31 -15.35
CA PHE A 199 6.05 -15.91 -16.25
C PHE A 199 4.87 -16.91 -16.23
N ILE A 200 5.15 -18.21 -16.32
CA ILE A 200 4.12 -19.25 -16.20
C ILE A 200 3.42 -19.16 -14.84
N THR A 201 4.20 -19.02 -13.76
CA THR A 201 3.64 -18.85 -12.40
C THR A 201 2.75 -17.61 -12.32
N PHE A 202 3.18 -16.49 -12.92
CA PHE A 202 2.42 -15.25 -12.98
C PHE A 202 1.10 -15.42 -13.73
N ASN A 203 1.13 -16.05 -14.90
CA ASN A 203 -0.07 -16.25 -15.72
C ASN A 203 -1.10 -17.15 -15.00
N LEU A 204 -0.65 -18.30 -14.49
CA LEU A 204 -1.49 -19.20 -13.67
C LEU A 204 -2.06 -18.48 -12.45
N SER A 205 -1.23 -17.68 -11.76
CA SER A 205 -1.72 -16.90 -10.61
C SER A 205 -2.78 -15.90 -11.02
N SER A 206 -2.63 -15.21 -12.16
CA SER A 206 -3.58 -14.20 -12.64
C SER A 206 -4.97 -14.79 -12.90
N ILE A 207 -5.03 -16.02 -13.41
CA ILE A 207 -6.30 -16.75 -13.57
C ILE A 207 -6.93 -17.05 -12.21
N VAL A 208 -6.14 -17.60 -11.27
CA VAL A 208 -6.66 -18.01 -9.96
C VAL A 208 -7.10 -16.81 -9.12
N THR A 209 -6.24 -15.80 -8.98
CA THR A 209 -6.46 -14.65 -8.09
C THR A 209 -7.27 -13.54 -8.73
N GLY A 210 -7.26 -13.43 -10.06
CA GLY A 210 -8.00 -12.42 -10.82
C GLY A 210 -9.37 -12.87 -11.31
N ILE A 211 -9.59 -14.17 -11.52
CA ILE A 211 -10.84 -14.70 -12.10
C ILE A 211 -11.51 -15.69 -11.15
N VAL A 212 -10.84 -16.80 -10.82
CA VAL A 212 -11.49 -17.92 -10.11
C VAL A 212 -11.93 -17.51 -8.71
N ILE A 213 -11.00 -17.02 -7.88
CA ILE A 213 -11.29 -16.62 -6.50
C ILE A 213 -12.32 -15.48 -6.45
N PRO A 214 -12.16 -14.38 -7.22
CA PRO A 214 -13.17 -13.32 -7.26
C PRO A 214 -14.56 -13.81 -7.65
N SER A 215 -14.67 -14.67 -8.67
CA SER A 215 -15.96 -15.19 -9.13
C SER A 215 -16.66 -16.04 -8.07
N VAL A 216 -15.89 -16.89 -7.36
CA VAL A 216 -16.42 -17.71 -6.26
C VAL A 216 -16.90 -16.83 -5.11
N VAL A 217 -16.12 -15.81 -4.72
CA VAL A 217 -16.51 -14.91 -3.62
C VAL A 217 -17.75 -14.10 -3.99
N ILE A 218 -17.84 -13.59 -5.22
CA ILE A 218 -19.03 -12.89 -5.71
C ILE A 218 -20.25 -13.83 -5.65
N ALA A 219 -20.13 -15.07 -6.13
CA ALA A 219 -21.22 -16.04 -6.09
C ALA A 219 -21.70 -16.33 -4.65
N ILE A 220 -20.78 -16.45 -3.69
CA ILE A 220 -21.10 -16.64 -2.27
C ILE A 220 -21.78 -15.38 -1.70
N LEU A 221 -21.30 -14.18 -2.02
CA LEU A 221 -21.92 -12.95 -1.57
C LEU A 221 -23.34 -12.82 -2.13
N THR A 222 -23.54 -13.14 -3.42
CA THR A 222 -24.85 -13.13 -4.06
C THR A 222 -25.81 -14.13 -3.42
N SER A 223 -25.35 -15.34 -3.06
CA SER A 223 -26.22 -16.33 -2.42
C SER A 223 -26.64 -15.96 -0.99
N ILE A 224 -25.80 -15.22 -0.26
CA ILE A 224 -26.08 -14.82 1.12
C ILE A 224 -26.88 -13.52 1.20
N PHE A 225 -26.55 -12.54 0.36
CA PHE A 225 -27.02 -11.16 0.50
C PHE A 225 -27.91 -10.68 -0.66
N GLY A 226 -28.10 -11.47 -1.73
CA GLY A 226 -28.89 -11.09 -2.91
C GLY A 226 -28.07 -10.46 -4.04
N ASP A 227 -28.71 -10.00 -5.11
CA ASP A 227 -27.98 -9.49 -6.29
C ASP A 227 -27.53 -8.03 -6.12
N TYR A 228 -26.26 -7.87 -5.76
CA TYR A 228 -25.55 -6.59 -5.76
C TYR A 228 -24.21 -6.70 -6.50
N LEU A 229 -24.22 -7.31 -7.69
CA LEU A 229 -23.01 -7.66 -8.45
C LEU A 229 -21.97 -6.53 -8.54
N PHE A 230 -22.37 -5.31 -8.88
CA PHE A 230 -21.45 -4.17 -9.01
C PHE A 230 -20.73 -3.83 -7.69
N LEU A 231 -21.47 -3.84 -6.57
CA LEU A 231 -20.90 -3.61 -5.24
C LEU A 231 -19.91 -4.72 -4.88
N TYR A 232 -20.26 -5.98 -5.15
CA TYR A 232 -19.37 -7.12 -4.90
C TYR A 232 -18.11 -7.06 -5.74
N GLN A 233 -18.20 -6.65 -7.00
CA GLN A 233 -17.03 -6.44 -7.85
C GLN A 233 -16.08 -5.40 -7.26
N ILE A 234 -16.59 -4.25 -6.79
CA ILE A 234 -15.76 -3.23 -6.13
C ILE A 234 -15.09 -3.80 -4.88
N ILE A 235 -15.88 -4.42 -3.99
CA ILE A 235 -15.37 -4.98 -2.72
C ILE A 235 -14.31 -6.04 -3.00
N VAL A 236 -14.55 -6.94 -3.94
CA VAL A 236 -13.63 -8.04 -4.26
C VAL A 236 -12.38 -7.53 -4.95
N ILE A 237 -12.48 -6.59 -5.90
CA ILE A 237 -11.29 -6.04 -6.57
C ILE A 237 -10.36 -5.35 -5.56
N PHE A 238 -10.89 -4.42 -4.76
CA PHE A 238 -10.07 -3.61 -3.84
C PHE A 238 -9.73 -4.33 -2.53
N GLY A 239 -10.66 -5.14 -2.01
CA GLY A 239 -10.53 -5.85 -0.74
C GLY A 239 -9.85 -7.21 -0.85
N LEU A 240 -9.84 -7.85 -2.03
CA LEU A 240 -9.31 -9.20 -2.21
C LEU A 240 -8.31 -9.31 -3.36
N THR A 241 -8.69 -9.03 -4.60
CA THR A 241 -7.85 -9.25 -5.79
C THR A 241 -6.54 -8.47 -5.73
N ILE A 242 -6.59 -7.16 -5.45
CA ILE A 242 -5.40 -6.30 -5.35
C ILE A 242 -4.47 -6.78 -4.22
N PRO A 243 -4.93 -6.96 -2.96
CA PRO A 243 -4.11 -7.50 -1.88
C PRO A 243 -3.52 -8.88 -2.17
N LEU A 244 -4.31 -9.78 -2.77
CA LEU A 244 -3.88 -11.14 -3.08
C LEU A 244 -2.81 -11.16 -4.18
N ASN A 245 -3.00 -10.40 -5.26
CA ASN A 245 -1.98 -10.22 -6.31
C ASN A 245 -0.69 -9.64 -5.72
N TRP A 246 -0.81 -8.60 -4.90
CA TRP A 246 0.35 -8.00 -4.22
C TRP A 246 1.12 -9.02 -3.37
N PHE A 247 0.40 -9.85 -2.59
CA PHE A 247 0.99 -10.92 -1.81
C PHE A 247 1.71 -11.94 -2.69
N VAL A 248 1.05 -12.45 -3.73
CA VAL A 248 1.61 -13.46 -4.64
C VAL A 248 2.88 -12.94 -5.30
N TYR A 249 2.87 -11.70 -5.78
CA TYR A 249 3.99 -11.12 -6.51
C TYR A 249 5.21 -10.96 -5.61
N ASN A 250 5.01 -10.50 -4.37
CA ASN A 250 6.10 -10.31 -3.40
C ASN A 250 6.62 -11.64 -2.82
N LYS A 251 5.75 -12.63 -2.62
CA LYS A 251 6.12 -13.89 -1.94
C LYS A 251 6.65 -14.95 -2.89
N PHE A 252 6.01 -15.11 -4.05
CA PHE A 252 6.29 -16.21 -4.97
C PHE A 252 7.04 -15.78 -6.22
N ILE A 253 6.75 -14.61 -6.79
CA ILE A 253 7.29 -14.22 -8.10
C ILE A 253 8.64 -13.50 -7.94
N TRP A 254 8.66 -12.34 -7.31
CA TRP A 254 9.83 -11.49 -7.08
C TRP A 254 10.26 -11.50 -5.61
N LYS A 255 10.53 -12.70 -5.10
CA LYS A 255 11.00 -12.93 -3.72
C LYS A 255 12.32 -12.16 -3.48
N LYS A 256 12.42 -11.49 -2.33
CA LYS A 256 13.71 -10.95 -1.86
C LYS A 256 14.70 -12.10 -1.69
N LYS A 257 15.90 -11.93 -2.24
CA LYS A 257 17.03 -12.82 -1.97
C LYS A 257 17.47 -12.69 -0.51
#